data_AF-A0A2J5PF51-F1
#
_entry.id   AF-A0A2J5PF51-F1
#
_cell.length_a   1.000
_cell.length_b   1.000
_cell.length_c   1.000
_cell.angle_alpha   90.00
_cell.angle_beta   90.00
_cell.angle_gamma   90.00
#
_symmetry.space_group_name_H-M   'P 1'
#
loop_
_entity.id
_entity.type
_entity.pdbx_description
1 polymer ?
#
loop_
_entity_poly.entity_id
_entity_poly.type
_entity_poly.pdbx_seq_one_letter_code
_entity_poly.pdbx_strand_id
1 'polypeptide(L)'
;IFEEQFPAGQITVALLKSWHRRWLGNIYEWAGQERTVNISKGGFMFAPSTQLPKLIHEFDAKYLARYTPCTNMSEEQIIEAIAVTHVELILIHPFREGNGRLSRLLADVMAVQGGHRPLDYQSWEQNKAEYISAIHAGMSMDYGPMCYWVGTALRRD
;
A
#
# COMPACT_ATOMS: atom_id res chain seq x y z
N ILE A 1 -4.19 -1.84 16.98
CA ILE A 1 -3.68 -0.54 16.43
C ILE A 1 -4.81 0.43 16.16
N PHE A 2 -5.91 0.00 15.54
CA PHE A 2 -7.10 0.83 15.51
C PHE A 2 -8.01 0.31 16.60
N GLU A 3 -7.93 0.96 17.75
CA GLU A 3 -8.79 0.64 18.89
C GLU A 3 -10.17 1.25 18.74
N GLU A 4 -10.47 2.07 17.71
CA GLU A 4 -11.90 2.33 17.40
C GLU A 4 -12.30 2.89 16.02
N GLN A 5 -11.40 3.29 15.11
CA GLN A 5 -11.77 3.59 13.70
C GLN A 5 -10.54 3.83 12.82
N PHE A 6 -10.64 3.56 11.51
CA PHE A 6 -9.64 4.01 10.54
C PHE A 6 -9.68 5.53 10.35
N PRO A 7 -8.56 6.18 10.01
CA PRO A 7 -8.54 7.62 9.82
C PRO A 7 -9.37 8.03 8.60
N ALA A 8 -10.26 9.01 8.79
CA ALA A 8 -11.08 9.57 7.74
C ALA A 8 -10.35 10.63 6.87
N GLY A 9 -9.23 11.16 7.36
CA GLY A 9 -8.49 12.24 6.71
C GLY A 9 -7.39 11.79 5.76
N GLN A 10 -6.71 12.78 5.18
CA GLN A 10 -5.52 12.61 4.34
C GLN A 10 -4.51 11.62 4.97
N ILE A 11 -4.06 10.64 4.19
CA ILE A 11 -2.97 9.77 4.60
C ILE A 11 -1.64 10.40 4.17
N THR A 12 -0.62 10.26 5.01
CA THR A 12 0.74 10.73 4.74
C THR A 12 1.75 9.63 5.02
N VAL A 13 2.94 9.75 4.42
CA VAL A 13 4.09 8.88 4.74
C VAL A 13 4.40 8.89 6.24
N ALA A 14 4.29 10.04 6.90
CA ALA A 14 4.51 10.13 8.35
C ALA A 14 3.55 9.22 9.13
N LEU A 15 2.29 9.18 8.71
CA LEU A 15 1.28 8.29 9.29
C LEU A 15 1.62 6.82 9.01
N LEU A 16 2.03 6.47 7.78
CA LEU A 16 2.48 5.12 7.43
C LEU A 16 3.65 4.64 8.28
N LYS A 17 4.67 5.50 8.47
CA LYS A 17 5.81 5.23 9.37
C LYS A 17 5.36 5.03 10.81
N SER A 18 4.38 5.80 11.27
CA SER A 18 3.83 5.65 12.62
C SER A 18 3.10 4.31 12.80
N TRP A 19 2.32 3.86 11.79
CA TRP A 19 1.66 2.55 11.83
C TRP A 19 2.69 1.42 11.85
N HIS A 20 3.70 1.51 10.99
CA HIS A 20 4.81 0.56 10.98
C HIS A 20 5.51 0.49 12.34
N ARG A 21 5.82 1.64 12.95
CA ARG A 21 6.43 1.70 14.29
C ARG A 21 5.54 1.07 15.34
N ARG A 22 4.24 1.37 15.35
CA ARG A 22 3.31 0.83 16.34
C ARG A 22 3.17 -0.70 16.23
N TRP A 23 3.27 -1.28 15.03
CA TRP A 23 3.20 -2.74 14.87
C TRP A 23 4.48 -3.47 15.22
N LEU A 24 5.63 -2.91 14.85
CA LEU A 24 6.90 -3.62 14.90
C LEU A 24 7.89 -3.06 15.92
N GLY A 25 7.57 -1.95 16.59
CA GLY A 25 8.47 -1.26 17.53
C GLY A 25 8.83 -2.09 18.77
N ASN A 26 7.98 -3.03 19.16
CA ASN A 26 8.28 -3.97 20.26
C ASN A 26 9.20 -5.12 19.84
N ILE A 27 9.48 -5.26 18.54
CA ILE A 27 10.27 -6.36 17.95
C ILE A 27 11.57 -5.80 17.36
N TYR A 28 11.50 -4.61 16.75
CA TYR A 28 12.58 -4.03 15.97
C TYR A 28 12.79 -2.55 16.33
N GLU A 29 14.00 -2.21 16.75
CA GLU A 29 14.38 -0.82 17.06
C GLU A 29 14.23 0.13 15.85
N TRP A 30 14.40 -0.41 14.64
CA TRP A 30 14.28 0.34 13.39
C TRP A 30 12.82 0.53 12.94
N ALA A 31 11.81 0.10 13.71
CA ALA A 31 10.43 0.21 13.26
C ALA A 31 10.02 1.68 12.98
N GLY A 32 9.51 1.91 11.76
CA GLY A 32 9.16 3.23 11.25
C GLY A 32 10.32 3.97 10.60
N GLN A 33 11.53 3.39 10.60
CA GLN A 33 12.69 3.90 9.86
C GLN A 33 12.78 3.24 8.48
N GLU A 34 13.11 4.05 7.49
CA GLU A 34 13.38 3.57 6.13
C GLU A 34 14.60 2.63 6.11
N ARG A 35 14.60 1.66 5.21
CA ARG A 35 15.75 0.76 5.05
C ARG A 35 16.94 1.49 4.42
N THR A 36 18.14 1.11 4.83
CA THR A 36 19.40 1.63 4.29
C THR A 36 20.12 0.64 3.37
N VAL A 37 19.51 -0.51 3.12
CA VAL A 37 20.07 -1.59 2.29
C VAL A 37 19.12 -1.96 1.16
N ASN A 38 19.69 -2.47 0.07
CA ASN A 38 18.92 -3.06 -1.03
C ASN A 38 18.34 -4.41 -0.58
N ILE A 39 17.14 -4.70 -1.04
CA ILE A 39 16.41 -5.93 -0.71
C ILE A 39 15.74 -6.49 -1.94
N SER A 40 15.58 -7.80 -1.95
CA SER A 40 14.85 -8.54 -2.97
C SER A 40 13.95 -9.59 -2.34
N LYS A 41 12.97 -10.04 -3.12
CA LYS A 41 12.10 -11.15 -2.73
C LYS A 41 11.75 -11.96 -3.97
N GLY A 42 11.95 -13.28 -3.93
CA GLY A 42 11.63 -14.17 -5.05
C GLY A 42 12.34 -13.80 -6.35
N GLY A 43 13.57 -13.26 -6.28
CA GLY A 43 14.32 -12.78 -7.45
C GLY A 43 13.97 -11.38 -7.93
N PHE A 44 12.91 -10.75 -7.40
CA PHE A 44 12.56 -9.37 -7.72
C PHE A 44 13.32 -8.38 -6.83
N MET A 45 14.02 -7.42 -7.44
CA MET A 45 14.72 -6.33 -6.75
C MET A 45 13.77 -5.15 -6.54
N PHE A 46 13.58 -4.72 -5.29
CA PHE A 46 12.83 -3.49 -5.00
C PHE A 46 13.69 -2.25 -5.27
N ALA A 47 13.10 -1.06 -5.13
CA ALA A 47 13.80 0.21 -5.37
C ALA A 47 15.18 0.28 -4.67
N PRO A 48 16.21 0.87 -5.29
CA PRO A 48 17.48 1.09 -4.62
C PRO A 48 17.30 1.93 -3.35
N SER A 49 17.90 1.50 -2.25
CA SER A 49 17.81 2.20 -0.95
C SER A 49 18.26 3.66 -1.03
N THR A 50 19.25 3.96 -1.88
CA THR A 50 19.72 5.32 -2.13
C THR A 50 18.69 6.25 -2.78
N GLN A 51 17.64 5.70 -3.41
CA GLN A 51 16.55 6.45 -4.01
C GLN A 51 15.34 6.62 -3.07
N LEU A 52 15.30 5.94 -1.92
CA LEU A 52 14.15 5.95 -1.03
C LEU A 52 13.73 7.35 -0.56
N PRO A 53 14.64 8.26 -0.16
CA PRO A 53 14.23 9.60 0.28
C PRO A 53 13.43 10.35 -0.80
N LYS A 54 13.86 10.22 -2.06
CA LYS A 54 13.18 10.81 -3.21
C LYS A 54 11.83 10.11 -3.46
N LEU A 55 11.84 8.78 -3.57
CA LEU A 55 10.66 8.00 -3.92
C LEU A 55 9.55 8.11 -2.88
N ILE A 56 9.89 8.15 -1.61
CA ILE A 56 8.93 8.31 -0.52
C ILE A 56 8.33 9.72 -0.53
N HIS A 57 9.15 10.76 -0.77
CA HIS A 57 8.64 12.11 -0.92
C HIS A 57 7.69 12.23 -2.12
N GLU A 58 8.07 11.65 -3.26
CA GLU A 58 7.20 11.59 -4.43
C GLU A 58 5.93 10.77 -4.17
N PHE A 59 6.02 9.72 -3.36
CA PHE A 59 4.87 8.90 -3.00
C PHE A 59 3.82 9.69 -2.21
N ASP A 60 4.29 10.47 -1.24
CA ASP A 60 3.46 11.38 -0.45
C ASP A 60 2.78 12.42 -1.34
N ALA A 61 3.57 13.10 -2.19
CA ALA A 61 3.10 14.25 -2.97
C ALA A 61 2.27 13.88 -4.21
N LYS A 62 2.53 12.74 -4.86
CA LYS A 62 1.87 12.37 -6.12
C LYS A 62 0.74 11.36 -5.94
N TYR A 63 0.89 10.42 -5.01
CA TYR A 63 -0.08 9.34 -4.84
C TYR A 63 -0.95 9.56 -3.60
N LEU A 64 -0.38 9.67 -2.40
CA LEU A 64 -1.19 9.84 -1.19
C LEU A 64 -2.01 11.13 -1.23
N ALA A 65 -1.39 12.26 -1.57
CA ALA A 65 -2.06 13.57 -1.70
C ALA A 65 -3.17 13.60 -2.75
N ARG A 66 -3.09 12.75 -3.78
CA ARG A 66 -4.09 12.68 -4.86
C ARG A 66 -5.23 11.72 -4.53
N TYR A 67 -4.89 10.57 -3.96
CA TYR A 67 -5.79 9.43 -3.85
C TYR A 67 -6.41 9.25 -2.47
N THR A 68 -5.97 10.01 -1.46
CA THR A 68 -6.56 9.99 -0.12
C THR A 68 -6.94 11.41 0.34
N PRO A 69 -8.00 11.59 1.15
CA PRO A 69 -8.97 10.56 1.49
C PRO A 69 -9.85 10.18 0.28
N CYS A 70 -10.31 8.93 0.22
CA CYS A 70 -11.13 8.44 -0.90
C CYS A 70 -12.61 8.89 -0.86
N THR A 71 -12.91 9.98 -0.15
CA THR A 71 -14.27 10.52 -0.01
C THR A 71 -14.79 11.04 -1.35
N ASN A 72 -16.07 10.79 -1.66
CA ASN A 72 -16.74 11.24 -2.89
C ASN A 72 -16.14 10.67 -4.19
N MET A 73 -15.42 9.55 -4.13
CA MET A 73 -14.96 8.82 -5.31
C MET A 73 -16.01 7.77 -5.74
N SER A 74 -16.12 7.51 -7.04
CA SER A 74 -16.86 6.33 -7.52
C SER A 74 -16.14 5.03 -7.14
N GLU A 75 -16.83 3.90 -7.22
CA GLU A 75 -16.21 2.60 -6.96
C GLU A 75 -14.99 2.36 -7.86
N GLU A 76 -15.08 2.70 -9.15
CA GLU A 76 -13.97 2.57 -10.10
C GLU A 76 -12.79 3.45 -9.72
N GLN A 77 -13.04 4.67 -9.24
CA GLN A 77 -12.01 5.59 -8.77
C GLN A 77 -11.34 5.08 -7.49
N ILE A 78 -12.10 4.46 -6.57
CA ILE A 78 -11.57 3.84 -5.35
C ILE A 78 -10.69 2.64 -5.72
N ILE A 79 -11.14 1.81 -6.66
CA ILE A 79 -10.38 0.66 -7.16
C ILE A 79 -9.05 1.12 -7.75
N GLU A 80 -9.07 2.13 -8.61
CA GLU A 80 -7.85 2.71 -9.21
C GLU A 80 -6.94 3.29 -8.13
N ALA A 81 -7.49 4.09 -7.21
CA ALA A 81 -6.75 4.73 -6.13
C ALA A 81 -5.99 3.70 -5.27
N ILE A 82 -6.68 2.64 -4.85
CA ILE A 82 -6.09 1.56 -4.06
C ILE A 82 -5.05 0.79 -4.89
N ALA A 83 -5.35 0.46 -6.15
CA ALA A 83 -4.43 -0.29 -7.00
C ALA A 83 -3.11 0.45 -7.20
N VAL A 84 -3.17 1.73 -7.57
CA VAL A 84 -1.98 2.58 -7.81
C VAL A 84 -1.17 2.71 -6.52
N THR A 85 -1.79 3.15 -5.42
CA THR A 85 -1.08 3.36 -4.15
C THR A 85 -0.49 2.07 -3.58
N HIS A 86 -1.18 0.95 -3.72
CA HIS A 86 -0.70 -0.35 -3.26
C HIS A 86 0.52 -0.83 -4.04
N VAL A 87 0.49 -0.74 -5.37
CA VAL A 87 1.59 -1.11 -6.26
C VAL A 87 2.81 -0.25 -5.98
N GLU A 88 2.64 1.06 -5.98
CA GLU A 88 3.74 2.02 -5.76
C GLU A 88 4.42 1.80 -4.40
N LEU A 89 3.64 1.63 -3.33
CA LEU A 89 4.20 1.39 -2.01
C LEU A 89 4.96 0.05 -1.92
N ILE A 90 4.46 -1.00 -2.58
CA ILE A 90 5.15 -2.30 -2.64
C ILE A 90 6.45 -2.21 -3.45
N LEU A 91 6.47 -1.50 -4.57
CA LEU A 91 7.66 -1.35 -5.43
C LEU A 91 8.74 -0.50 -4.74
N ILE A 92 8.35 0.58 -4.05
CA ILE A 92 9.24 1.39 -3.21
C ILE A 92 9.82 0.54 -2.06
N HIS A 93 8.96 -0.24 -1.41
CA HIS A 93 9.31 -1.17 -0.33
C HIS A 93 10.13 -0.49 0.79
N PRO A 94 9.61 0.56 1.45
CA PRO A 94 10.41 1.50 2.22
C PRO A 94 11.05 0.93 3.50
N PHE A 95 10.54 -0.17 4.04
CA PHE A 95 11.00 -0.75 5.31
C PHE A 95 11.76 -2.08 5.11
N ARG A 96 12.52 -2.51 6.11
CA ARG A 96 13.28 -3.78 6.05
C ARG A 96 12.37 -5.01 6.10
N GLU A 97 11.22 -4.90 6.75
CA GLU A 97 10.16 -5.91 6.82
C GLU A 97 8.81 -5.22 7.06
N GLY A 98 7.69 -5.92 6.87
CA GLY A 98 6.35 -5.38 7.18
C GLY A 98 5.65 -4.62 6.04
N ASN A 99 6.33 -4.38 4.91
CA ASN A 99 5.78 -3.59 3.79
C ASN A 99 4.46 -4.14 3.25
N GLY A 100 4.34 -5.46 3.06
CA GLY A 100 3.08 -6.07 2.59
C GLY A 100 1.91 -5.96 3.58
N ARG A 101 2.19 -5.93 4.89
CA ARG A 101 1.15 -5.67 5.90
C ARG A 101 0.72 -4.21 5.88
N LEU A 102 1.68 -3.31 5.72
CA LEU A 102 1.42 -1.87 5.64
C LEU A 102 0.65 -1.47 4.39
N SER A 103 0.98 -2.03 3.22
CA SER A 103 0.28 -1.75 1.98
C SER A 103 -1.16 -2.27 1.97
N ARG A 104 -1.41 -3.40 2.64
CA ARG A 104 -2.78 -3.91 2.85
C ARG A 104 -3.57 -3.01 3.80
N LEU A 105 -2.99 -2.61 4.93
CA LEU A 105 -3.67 -1.65 5.81
C LEU A 105 -3.98 -0.32 5.12
N LEU A 106 -3.07 0.22 4.31
CA LEU A 106 -3.37 1.42 3.51
C LEU A 106 -4.58 1.17 2.60
N ALA A 107 -4.62 0.04 1.91
CA ALA A 107 -5.75 -0.34 1.05
C ALA A 107 -7.08 -0.47 1.83
N ASP A 108 -7.06 -1.07 3.02
CA ASP A 108 -8.22 -1.18 3.90
C ASP A 108 -8.73 0.20 4.37
N VAL A 109 -7.82 1.09 4.76
CA VAL A 109 -8.15 2.46 5.15
C VAL A 109 -8.79 3.21 3.98
N MET A 110 -8.22 3.10 2.77
CA MET A 110 -8.75 3.73 1.56
C MET A 110 -10.13 3.19 1.17
N ALA A 111 -10.34 1.87 1.25
CA ALA A 111 -11.65 1.27 1.02
C ALA A 111 -12.70 1.83 2.00
N VAL A 112 -12.35 1.94 3.29
CA VAL A 112 -13.26 2.48 4.32
C VAL A 112 -13.50 3.98 4.15
N GLN A 113 -12.50 4.76 3.74
CA GLN A 113 -12.69 6.17 3.36
C GLN A 113 -13.67 6.34 2.20
N GLY A 114 -13.68 5.38 1.27
CA GLY A 114 -14.62 5.30 0.16
C GLY A 114 -15.99 4.74 0.52
N GLY A 115 -16.25 4.40 1.79
CA GLY A 115 -17.54 3.85 2.24
C GLY A 115 -17.69 2.34 2.07
N HIS A 116 -16.61 1.59 1.86
CA HIS A 116 -16.61 0.14 1.78
C HIS A 116 -16.08 -0.51 3.06
N ARG A 117 -16.17 -1.83 3.16
CA ARG A 117 -15.48 -2.62 4.20
C ARG A 117 -13.99 -2.83 3.85
N PRO A 118 -13.16 -3.22 4.82
CA PRO A 118 -11.82 -3.74 4.55
C PRO A 118 -11.86 -4.84 3.46
N LEU A 119 -10.82 -4.86 2.63
CA LEU A 119 -10.74 -5.74 1.47
C LEU A 119 -10.77 -7.21 1.87
N ASP A 120 -11.30 -8.05 0.98
CA ASP A 120 -11.17 -9.50 1.06
C ASP A 120 -9.93 -9.99 0.32
N TYR A 121 -8.87 -10.25 1.09
CA TYR A 121 -7.61 -10.72 0.52
C TYR A 121 -7.60 -12.19 0.12
N GLN A 122 -8.70 -12.94 0.30
CA GLN A 122 -8.74 -14.37 -0.03
C GLN A 122 -8.34 -14.62 -1.50
N SER A 123 -8.82 -13.81 -2.43
CA SER A 123 -8.49 -13.93 -3.86
C SER A 123 -7.00 -13.74 -4.12
N TRP A 124 -6.34 -12.79 -3.44
CA TRP A 124 -4.91 -12.53 -3.61
C TRP A 124 -4.06 -13.65 -2.98
N GLU A 125 -4.47 -14.18 -1.83
CA GLU A 125 -3.76 -15.24 -1.12
C GLU A 125 -3.90 -16.61 -1.82
N GLN A 126 -5.01 -16.85 -2.54
CA GLN A 126 -5.18 -18.04 -3.37
C GLN A 126 -4.46 -17.92 -4.72
N ASN A 127 -4.27 -16.70 -5.24
CA ASN A 127 -3.67 -16.41 -6.56
C ASN A 127 -2.39 -15.57 -6.41
N LYS A 128 -1.45 -16.06 -5.58
CA LYS A 128 -0.24 -15.30 -5.20
C LYS A 128 0.63 -14.94 -6.39
N ALA A 129 0.78 -15.83 -7.35
CA ALA A 129 1.64 -15.60 -8.51
C ALA A 129 1.08 -14.48 -9.39
N GLU A 130 -0.24 -14.47 -9.60
CA GLU A 130 -0.95 -13.50 -10.40
C GLU A 130 -1.05 -12.14 -9.71
N TYR A 131 -1.25 -12.11 -8.39
CA TYR A 131 -1.17 -10.89 -7.59
C TYR A 131 0.23 -10.27 -7.67
N ILE A 132 1.29 -11.08 -7.53
CA ILE A 132 2.68 -10.60 -7.68
C ILE A 132 2.93 -10.11 -9.11
N SER A 133 2.43 -10.82 -10.12
CA SER A 133 2.51 -10.39 -11.53
C SER A 133 1.84 -9.03 -11.74
N ALA A 134 0.68 -8.80 -11.13
CA ALA A 134 -0.02 -7.52 -11.20
C ALA A 134 0.77 -6.37 -10.55
N ILE A 135 1.49 -6.63 -9.45
CA ILE A 135 2.42 -5.65 -8.87
C ILE A 135 3.56 -5.35 -9.85
N HIS A 136 4.14 -6.37 -10.48
CA HIS A 136 5.25 -6.19 -11.40
C HIS A 136 4.85 -5.43 -12.68
N ALA A 137 3.61 -5.57 -13.15
CA ALA A 137 3.08 -4.78 -14.27
C ALA A 137 3.17 -3.26 -14.01
N GLY A 138 3.07 -2.85 -12.73
CA GLY A 138 3.26 -1.48 -12.28
C GLY A 138 4.62 -0.86 -12.59
N MET A 139 5.66 -1.67 -12.83
CA MET A 139 6.96 -1.17 -13.29
C MET A 139 6.87 -0.42 -14.64
N SER A 140 5.86 -0.76 -15.45
CA SER A 140 5.53 -0.09 -16.71
C SER A 140 4.36 0.90 -16.56
N MET A 141 4.00 1.25 -15.33
CA MET A 141 2.81 2.03 -14.97
C MET A 141 1.49 1.40 -15.44
N ASP A 142 1.47 0.08 -15.65
CA ASP A 142 0.25 -0.67 -15.91
C ASP A 142 -0.36 -1.17 -14.60
N TYR A 143 -1.34 -0.44 -14.11
CA TYR A 143 -2.08 -0.78 -12.89
C TYR A 143 -3.34 -1.60 -13.17
N GLY A 144 -3.70 -1.83 -14.43
CA GLY A 144 -4.93 -2.54 -14.83
C GLY A 144 -5.07 -3.92 -14.18
N PRO A 145 -4.01 -4.76 -14.17
CA PRO A 145 -4.03 -6.04 -13.47
C PRO A 145 -4.31 -5.89 -11.96
N MET A 146 -3.77 -4.86 -11.31
CA MET A 146 -4.02 -4.64 -9.89
C MET A 146 -5.43 -4.10 -9.65
N CYS A 147 -5.97 -3.25 -10.53
CA CYS A 147 -7.37 -2.82 -10.47
C CYS A 147 -8.33 -4.02 -10.49
N TYR A 148 -8.07 -5.02 -11.34
CA TYR A 148 -8.86 -6.27 -11.33
C TYR A 148 -8.84 -6.96 -9.97
N TRP A 149 -7.67 -7.10 -9.36
CA TRP A 149 -7.51 -7.75 -8.06
C TRP A 149 -8.15 -6.95 -6.92
N VAL A 150 -8.04 -5.63 -6.95
CA VAL A 150 -8.72 -4.75 -5.98
C VAL A 150 -10.23 -4.86 -6.14
N GLY A 151 -10.77 -4.78 -7.37
CA GLY A 151 -12.20 -4.92 -7.61
C GLY A 151 -12.76 -6.27 -7.16
N THR A 152 -11.98 -7.35 -7.34
CA THR A 152 -12.36 -8.69 -6.84
C THR A 152 -12.35 -8.77 -5.31
N ALA A 153 -11.46 -8.00 -4.65
CA ALA A 153 -11.34 -7.97 -3.20
C ALA A 153 -12.29 -6.95 -2.53
N LEU A 154 -12.81 -5.99 -3.29
CA LEU A 154 -13.67 -4.94 -2.77
C LEU A 154 -15.03 -5.53 -2.37
N ARG A 155 -15.36 -5.45 -1.08
CA ARG A 155 -16.65 -5.91 -0.57
C ARG A 155 -17.67 -4.79 -0.70
N ARG A 156 -18.82 -5.12 -1.29
CA ARG A 156 -20.03 -4.31 -1.19
C ARG A 156 -20.75 -4.70 0.11
N ASP A 157 -21.40 -3.71 0.73
CA ASP A 157 -22.35 -3.97 1.81
C ASP A 157 -23.63 -4.64 1.29
#